data_AF-A0A955M5B3-F1
#
_entry.id   AF-A0A955M5B3-F1
#
_cell.length_a   1.000
_cell.length_b   1.000
_cell.length_c   1.000
_cell.angle_alpha   90.00
_cell.angle_beta   90.00
_cell.angle_gamma   90.00
#
_symmetry.space_group_name_H-M   'P 1'
#
loop_
_entity.id
_entity.type
_entity.pdbx_description
1 polymer ?
#
loop_
_entity_poly.entity_id
_entity_poly.type
_entity_poly.pdbx_seq_one_letter_code
_entity_poly.pdbx_strand_id
1 'polypeptide(L)'
;MITSPFKYSFSKGVRRAVAIVCAAVMVFSGPVPLARATDLGWRDLAPGEMIGPSRTFSPVLLKGMILDPDDPLRFQFVVDSGSLDMTSAQVKSASQKLVRYFMSGLTIPKSELWVNLSPYEGDRIITAALSRTELGQDLLVQDYLLKQLTSTLIYPENDLGEEFWQRIYTKAHEQYGVSELPIATFNKVWVLPEKAVIAEHDLSVEIVESRLKVMLDRDYVAMQANGKNTDGEADEDLNLLSSTVLRDLIVPEIEKEVNNGENFAALRQIYHS
;
A
#
# COMPACT_ATOMS: atom_id res chain seq x y z
N MET A 1 25.92 2.84 -27.47
CA MET A 1 26.85 2.36 -28.51
C MET A 1 28.23 2.22 -27.88
N ILE A 2 28.58 1.00 -27.45
CA ILE A 2 29.91 0.62 -26.93
C ILE A 2 30.21 -0.72 -27.58
N THR A 3 31.20 -0.76 -28.46
CA THR A 3 31.64 -1.97 -29.17
C THR A 3 32.94 -2.47 -28.54
N SER A 4 32.94 -3.71 -28.05
CA SER A 4 34.15 -4.45 -27.68
C SER A 4 34.67 -5.23 -28.89
N PRO A 5 35.98 -5.17 -29.23
CA PRO A 5 36.57 -6.01 -30.26
C PRO A 5 37.33 -7.17 -29.63
N PHE A 6 36.67 -8.31 -29.41
CA PHE A 6 37.36 -9.58 -29.18
C PHE A 6 36.83 -10.63 -30.16
N LYS A 7 37.55 -10.82 -31.27
CA LYS A 7 37.30 -11.94 -32.20
C LYS A 7 38.05 -13.18 -31.70
N TYR A 8 37.38 -14.01 -30.91
CA TYR A 8 37.85 -15.37 -30.66
C TYR A 8 37.48 -16.28 -31.85
N SER A 9 38.50 -16.78 -32.56
CA SER A 9 38.33 -17.77 -33.62
C SER A 9 38.43 -19.17 -33.04
N PHE A 10 37.28 -19.78 -32.75
CA PHE A 10 37.19 -21.19 -32.38
C PHE A 10 37.11 -22.08 -33.64
N SER A 11 37.85 -23.19 -33.64
CA SER A 11 37.77 -24.18 -34.73
C SER A 11 36.35 -24.75 -34.86
N LYS A 12 35.96 -25.17 -36.08
CA LYS A 12 34.60 -25.70 -36.35
C LYS A 12 34.19 -26.84 -35.40
N GLY A 13 35.16 -27.62 -34.91
CA GLY A 13 34.94 -28.68 -33.92
C GLY A 13 34.56 -28.17 -32.54
N VAL A 14 35.24 -27.12 -32.04
CA VAL A 14 34.96 -26.53 -30.72
C VAL A 14 33.61 -25.81 -30.71
N ARG A 15 33.23 -25.14 -31.81
CA ARG A 15 31.91 -24.52 -31.95
C ARG A 15 30.77 -25.55 -31.90
N ARG A 16 30.97 -26.73 -32.50
CA ARG A 16 29.99 -27.82 -32.45
C ARG A 16 29.90 -28.43 -31.04
N ALA A 17 31.02 -28.62 -30.36
CA ALA A 17 31.03 -29.14 -28.99
C ALA A 17 30.36 -28.18 -28.00
N VAL A 18 30.64 -26.87 -28.07
CA VAL A 18 29.99 -25.85 -27.23
C VAL A 18 28.49 -25.75 -27.53
N ALA A 19 28.07 -25.80 -28.80
CA ALA A 19 26.66 -25.78 -29.16
C ALA A 19 25.90 -27.02 -28.64
N ILE A 20 26.53 -28.20 -28.66
CA ILE A 20 25.94 -29.44 -28.13
C ILE A 20 25.83 -29.40 -26.61
N VAL A 21 26.83 -28.85 -25.91
CA VAL A 21 26.77 -28.68 -24.44
C VAL A 21 25.72 -27.64 -24.04
N CYS A 22 25.63 -26.50 -24.73
CA CYS A 22 24.58 -25.50 -24.48
C CYS A 22 23.17 -26.03 -24.78
N ALA A 23 23.00 -26.84 -25.84
CA ALA A 23 21.73 -27.48 -26.15
C ALA A 23 21.36 -28.57 -25.12
N ALA A 24 22.33 -29.34 -24.62
CA ALA A 24 22.09 -30.36 -23.60
C ALA A 24 21.70 -29.74 -22.24
N VAL A 25 22.26 -28.58 -21.87
CA VAL A 25 21.87 -27.84 -20.66
C VAL A 25 20.44 -27.28 -20.77
N MET A 26 20.00 -26.88 -21.97
CA MET A 26 18.62 -26.42 -22.19
C MET A 26 17.59 -27.56 -22.20
N VAL A 27 17.97 -28.78 -22.58
CA VAL A 27 17.02 -29.92 -22.64
C VAL A 27 16.85 -30.61 -21.28
N PHE A 28 17.85 -30.57 -20.39
CA PHE A 28 17.74 -31.10 -19.02
C PHE A 28 17.26 -30.08 -17.99
N SER A 29 17.11 -28.82 -18.40
CA SER A 29 16.35 -27.82 -17.65
C SER A 29 14.88 -27.93 -18.09
N GLY A 30 14.18 -28.97 -17.63
CA GLY A 30 12.71 -28.92 -17.62
C GLY A 30 12.27 -27.59 -16.98
N PRO A 31 11.09 -27.04 -17.31
CA PRO A 31 10.66 -25.78 -16.71
C PRO A 31 10.72 -25.99 -15.19
N VAL A 32 11.74 -25.40 -14.56
CA VAL A 32 11.69 -25.16 -13.13
C VAL A 32 10.39 -24.38 -13.03
N PRO A 33 9.34 -24.90 -12.38
CA PRO A 33 8.20 -24.04 -12.11
C PRO A 33 8.85 -22.85 -11.42
N LEU A 34 8.80 -21.68 -12.06
CA LEU A 34 9.08 -20.45 -11.34
C LEU A 34 8.17 -20.59 -10.14
N ALA A 35 8.76 -20.86 -8.99
CA ALA A 35 8.08 -20.74 -7.75
C ALA A 35 7.57 -19.31 -7.83
N ARG A 36 6.28 -19.16 -8.11
CA ARG A 36 5.56 -17.96 -7.77
C ARG A 36 5.70 -17.93 -6.26
N ALA A 37 6.82 -17.38 -5.79
CA ALA A 37 6.79 -16.58 -4.60
C ALA A 37 5.57 -15.70 -4.85
N THR A 38 4.51 -15.97 -4.12
CA THR A 38 3.39 -15.04 -3.98
C THR A 38 4.05 -13.78 -3.49
N ASP A 39 4.45 -12.95 -4.44
CA ASP A 39 4.97 -11.63 -4.22
C ASP A 39 3.74 -10.87 -3.74
N LEU A 40 3.53 -10.91 -2.43
CA LEU A 40 2.39 -10.30 -1.73
C LEU A 40 2.39 -8.76 -1.87
N GLY A 41 3.30 -8.17 -2.67
CA GLY A 41 3.43 -6.73 -2.88
C GLY A 41 2.97 -6.23 -4.25
N TRP A 42 3.23 -6.97 -5.34
CA TRP A 42 2.90 -6.49 -6.70
C TRP A 42 1.77 -7.29 -7.32
N ARG A 43 0.55 -6.79 -7.15
CA ARG A 43 -0.55 -7.11 -8.08
C ARG A 43 -0.32 -6.25 -9.32
N ASP A 44 -0.31 -6.85 -10.50
CA ASP A 44 -0.17 -6.11 -11.76
C ASP A 44 -1.50 -5.40 -12.04
N LEU A 45 -1.69 -4.26 -11.38
CA LEU A 45 -2.93 -3.51 -11.43
C LEU A 45 -2.98 -2.71 -12.72
N ALA A 46 -3.94 -3.03 -13.58
CA ALA A 46 -4.11 -2.28 -14.81
C ALA A 46 -4.68 -0.87 -14.50
N PRO A 47 -4.27 0.17 -15.24
CA PRO A 47 -4.94 1.47 -15.19
C PRO A 47 -6.45 1.33 -15.43
N GLY A 48 -7.25 1.82 -14.48
CA GLY A 48 -8.71 1.77 -14.56
C GLY A 48 -9.34 0.43 -14.18
N GLU A 49 -8.57 -0.55 -13.69
CA GLU A 49 -9.13 -1.76 -13.10
C GLU A 49 -10.01 -1.40 -11.90
N MET A 50 -11.26 -1.92 -11.88
CA MET A 50 -12.16 -1.78 -10.75
C MET A 50 -11.83 -2.82 -9.69
N ILE A 51 -11.60 -2.35 -8.46
CA ILE A 51 -11.22 -3.19 -7.33
C ILE A 51 -12.27 -2.98 -6.24
N GLY A 52 -13.05 -4.04 -5.98
CA GLY A 52 -14.02 -4.05 -4.90
C GLY A 52 -13.41 -4.42 -3.55
N PRO A 53 -14.20 -4.32 -2.47
CA PRO A 53 -13.86 -4.87 -1.18
C PRO A 53 -13.46 -6.34 -1.29
N SER A 54 -12.45 -6.74 -0.53
CA SER A 54 -11.94 -8.10 -0.54
C SER A 54 -12.39 -8.87 0.70
N ARG A 55 -12.07 -10.17 0.73
CA ARG A 55 -12.33 -10.99 1.92
C ARG A 55 -11.47 -10.53 3.08
N THR A 56 -11.97 -10.74 4.30
CA THR A 56 -11.17 -10.56 5.51
C THR A 56 -9.92 -11.44 5.45
N PHE A 57 -8.77 -10.84 5.75
CA PHE A 57 -7.48 -11.49 5.62
C PHE A 57 -6.47 -10.97 6.67
N SER A 58 -5.89 -11.90 7.45
CA SER A 58 -4.77 -11.58 8.34
C SER A 58 -3.45 -11.89 7.65
N PRO A 59 -2.65 -10.88 7.27
CA PRO A 59 -1.33 -11.11 6.69
C PRO A 59 -0.34 -11.63 7.73
N VAL A 60 0.84 -12.05 7.26
CA VAL A 60 2.00 -12.25 8.13
C VAL A 60 2.38 -10.89 8.72
N LEU A 61 2.44 -10.75 10.05
CA LEU A 61 2.69 -9.48 10.73
C LEU A 61 3.89 -9.58 11.66
N LEU A 62 4.68 -8.51 11.72
CA LEU A 62 5.65 -8.34 12.79
C LEU A 62 4.87 -7.97 14.06
N LYS A 63 4.97 -8.81 15.09
CA LYS A 63 4.24 -8.64 16.35
C LYS A 63 5.12 -8.11 17.46
N GLY A 64 6.42 -8.32 17.39
CA GLY A 64 7.28 -7.88 18.47
C GLY A 64 8.75 -8.09 18.19
N MET A 65 9.54 -7.68 19.16
CA MET A 65 10.99 -7.79 19.13
C MET A 65 11.49 -8.12 20.53
N ILE A 66 12.50 -8.99 20.61
CA ILE A 66 13.21 -9.34 21.83
C ILE A 66 14.66 -8.91 21.63
N LEU A 67 15.18 -8.16 22.61
CA LEU A 67 16.57 -7.74 22.65
C LEU A 67 17.41 -8.81 23.32
N ASP A 68 18.58 -9.08 22.75
CA ASP A 68 19.59 -9.91 23.37
C ASP A 68 20.37 -9.07 24.40
N PRO A 69 20.40 -9.46 25.70
CA PRO A 69 21.11 -8.71 26.74
C PRO A 69 22.62 -8.69 26.53
N ASP A 70 23.18 -9.71 25.88
CA ASP A 70 24.62 -9.87 25.66
C ASP A 70 25.07 -9.22 24.35
N ASP A 71 24.15 -9.05 23.38
CA ASP A 71 24.38 -8.35 22.11
C ASP A 71 23.18 -7.45 21.74
N PRO A 72 23.14 -6.20 22.22
CA PRO A 72 22.00 -5.29 21.99
C PRO A 72 21.71 -4.94 20.52
N LEU A 73 22.63 -5.24 19.60
CA LEU A 73 22.42 -5.05 18.15
C LEU A 73 21.82 -6.29 17.48
N ARG A 74 21.67 -7.39 18.22
CA ARG A 74 21.01 -8.60 17.76
C ARG A 74 19.53 -8.57 18.13
N PHE A 75 18.71 -8.27 17.13
CA PHE A 75 17.26 -8.28 17.25
C PHE A 75 16.69 -9.68 16.95
N GLN A 76 15.83 -10.18 17.84
CA GLN A 76 14.99 -11.33 17.57
C GLN A 76 13.56 -10.85 17.31
N PHE A 77 13.01 -11.19 16.16
CA PHE A 77 11.67 -10.73 15.76
C PHE A 77 10.62 -11.81 15.99
N VAL A 78 9.49 -11.42 16.57
CA VAL A 78 8.30 -12.27 16.72
C VAL A 78 7.36 -11.96 15.58
N VAL A 79 7.01 -12.98 14.81
CA VAL A 79 6.17 -12.87 13.61
C VAL A 79 4.94 -13.75 13.77
N ASP A 80 3.77 -13.17 13.52
CA ASP A 80 2.52 -13.91 13.37
C ASP A 80 2.37 -14.32 11.90
N SER A 81 2.12 -15.61 11.64
CA SER A 81 1.93 -16.14 10.30
C SER A 81 0.57 -15.77 9.67
N GLY A 82 -0.37 -15.26 10.47
CA GLY A 82 -1.70 -14.86 10.00
C GLY A 82 -2.53 -16.04 9.49
N SER A 83 -3.38 -15.78 8.49
CA SER A 83 -4.38 -16.72 7.98
C SER A 83 -3.89 -17.70 6.91
N LEU A 84 -2.58 -17.75 6.63
CA LEU A 84 -2.05 -18.54 5.52
C LEU A 84 -1.40 -19.85 5.98
N ASP A 85 -1.74 -20.95 5.30
CA ASP A 85 -0.97 -22.20 5.30
C ASP A 85 0.32 -22.02 4.49
N MET A 86 1.28 -21.24 5.02
CA MET A 86 2.56 -20.98 4.35
C MET A 86 3.57 -22.07 4.69
N THR A 87 4.37 -22.41 3.68
CA THR A 87 5.60 -23.18 3.93
C THR A 87 6.59 -22.34 4.74
N SER A 88 7.48 -22.98 5.50
CA SER A 88 8.50 -22.29 6.30
C SER A 88 9.40 -21.36 5.45
N ALA A 89 9.61 -21.69 4.17
CA ALA A 89 10.36 -20.84 3.24
C ALA A 89 9.62 -19.53 2.92
N GLN A 90 8.30 -19.58 2.71
CA GLN A 90 7.48 -18.40 2.45
C GLN A 90 7.38 -17.51 3.69
N VAL A 91 7.18 -18.09 4.88
CA VAL A 91 7.18 -17.32 6.14
C VAL A 91 8.53 -16.61 6.33
N LYS A 92 9.65 -17.30 6.07
CA LYS A 92 10.98 -16.70 6.16
C LYS A 92 11.15 -15.53 5.19
N SER A 93 10.71 -15.68 3.94
CA SER A 93 10.77 -14.61 2.93
C SER A 93 9.94 -13.38 3.34
N ALA A 94 8.69 -13.62 3.78
CA ALA A 94 7.82 -12.56 4.30
C ALA A 94 8.45 -11.86 5.52
N SER A 95 8.98 -12.63 6.46
CA SER A 95 9.67 -12.09 7.65
C SER A 95 10.86 -11.21 7.26
N GLN A 96 11.67 -11.63 6.27
CA GLN A 96 12.78 -10.81 5.78
C GLN A 96 12.32 -9.50 5.15
N LYS A 97 11.17 -9.49 4.48
CA LYS A 97 10.55 -8.27 3.95
C LYS A 97 10.10 -7.34 5.08
N LEU A 98 9.40 -7.86 6.08
CA LEU A 98 8.99 -7.10 7.27
C LEU A 98 10.20 -6.50 8.01
N VAL A 99 11.29 -7.25 8.16
CA VAL A 99 12.52 -6.72 8.75
C VAL A 99 13.12 -5.59 7.91
N ARG A 100 13.07 -5.66 6.57
CA ARG A 100 13.51 -4.54 5.71
C ARG A 100 12.63 -3.31 5.87
N TYR A 101 11.31 -3.49 6.05
CA TYR A 101 10.42 -2.39 6.38
C TYR A 101 10.78 -1.75 7.73
N PHE A 102 10.94 -2.55 8.78
CA PHE A 102 11.35 -2.08 10.11
C PHE A 102 12.65 -1.26 10.04
N MET A 103 13.68 -1.78 9.36
CA MET A 103 14.95 -1.06 9.18
C MET A 103 14.80 0.22 8.35
N SER A 104 13.90 0.24 7.37
CA SER A 104 13.59 1.45 6.59
C SER A 104 12.90 2.50 7.48
N GLY A 105 11.95 2.09 8.32
CA GLY A 105 11.27 2.96 9.29
C GLY A 105 12.23 3.56 10.33
N LEU A 106 13.25 2.81 10.75
CA LEU A 106 14.28 3.32 11.67
C LEU A 106 15.26 4.31 11.03
N THR A 107 15.46 4.23 9.71
CA THR A 107 16.49 5.00 9.00
C THR A 107 15.96 6.23 8.27
N ILE A 108 14.65 6.29 8.02
CA ILE A 108 14.01 7.41 7.35
C ILE A 108 13.35 8.33 8.39
N PRO A 109 13.57 9.66 8.34
CA PRO A 109 12.89 10.58 9.24
C PRO A 109 11.38 10.47 9.14
N LYS A 110 10.67 10.52 10.27
CA LYS A 110 9.20 10.45 10.32
C LYS A 110 8.51 11.45 9.38
N SER A 111 9.07 12.64 9.21
CA SER A 111 8.54 13.68 8.30
C SER A 111 8.63 13.32 6.80
N GLU A 112 9.38 12.28 6.46
CA GLU A 112 9.56 11.77 5.09
C GLU A 112 8.79 10.46 4.84
N LEU A 113 8.20 9.85 5.87
CA LEU A 113 7.43 8.60 5.77
C LEU A 113 6.00 8.85 5.27
N TRP A 114 5.87 9.33 4.04
CA TRP A 114 4.57 9.54 3.39
C TRP A 114 4.68 9.39 1.87
N VAL A 115 3.54 9.08 1.25
CA VAL A 115 3.37 9.03 -0.21
C VAL A 115 2.09 9.74 -0.61
N ASN A 116 2.00 10.16 -1.87
CA ASN A 116 0.86 10.91 -2.39
C ASN A 116 0.76 10.85 -3.92
N LEU A 117 -0.18 10.08 -4.46
CA LEU A 117 -0.46 10.05 -5.91
C LEU A 117 -1.60 11.00 -6.31
N SER A 118 -1.59 12.23 -5.79
CA SER A 118 -2.58 13.25 -6.20
C SER A 118 -2.30 13.70 -7.64
N PRO A 119 -3.31 13.73 -8.54
CA PRO A 119 -3.16 14.23 -9.91
C PRO A 119 -2.68 15.69 -9.98
N TYR A 120 -2.91 16.47 -8.91
CA TYR A 120 -2.60 17.90 -8.84
C TYR A 120 -1.26 18.19 -8.16
N GLU A 121 -0.57 17.18 -7.59
CA GLU A 121 0.69 17.33 -6.85
C GLU A 121 1.78 16.41 -7.44
N GLY A 122 2.02 16.50 -8.75
CA GLY A 122 2.96 15.62 -9.47
C GLY A 122 4.42 15.73 -9.03
N ASP A 123 4.78 16.82 -8.35
CA ASP A 123 6.10 17.07 -7.75
C ASP A 123 6.22 16.59 -6.30
N ARG A 124 5.09 16.24 -5.66
CA ARG A 124 5.00 15.82 -4.26
C ARG A 124 4.40 14.42 -4.14
N ILE A 125 5.15 13.44 -4.64
CA ILE A 125 4.72 12.03 -4.68
C ILE A 125 5.33 11.20 -3.55
N ILE A 126 6.66 11.28 -3.39
CA ILE A 126 7.44 10.48 -2.45
C ILE A 126 8.81 11.14 -2.28
N THR A 127 9.45 11.02 -1.11
CA THR A 127 10.80 11.56 -0.92
C THR A 127 11.86 10.71 -1.62
N ALA A 128 13.02 11.31 -1.91
CA ALA A 128 14.13 10.60 -2.55
C ALA A 128 14.74 9.50 -1.67
N ALA A 129 14.65 9.62 -0.34
CA ALA A 129 15.09 8.58 0.59
C ALA A 129 14.10 7.40 0.58
N LEU A 130 12.81 7.70 0.69
CA LEU A 130 11.76 6.68 0.75
C LEU A 130 11.60 5.92 -0.56
N SER A 131 11.71 6.58 -1.72
CA SER A 131 11.56 5.92 -3.03
C SER A 131 12.60 4.84 -3.34
N ARG A 132 13.74 4.86 -2.63
CA ARG A 132 14.82 3.88 -2.77
C ARG A 132 14.60 2.63 -1.91
N THR A 133 13.55 2.60 -1.08
CA THR A 133 13.25 1.45 -0.23
C THR A 133 12.07 0.64 -0.77
N GLU A 134 12.04 -0.64 -0.45
CA GLU A 134 10.88 -1.50 -0.72
C GLU A 134 9.62 -0.98 0.00
N LEU A 135 9.78 -0.43 1.22
CA LEU A 135 8.71 0.20 1.99
C LEU A 135 8.04 1.33 1.21
N GLY A 136 8.82 2.24 0.62
CA GLY A 136 8.29 3.38 -0.13
C GLY A 136 7.60 2.98 -1.42
N GLN A 137 8.15 1.99 -2.13
CA GLN A 137 7.54 1.46 -3.36
C GLN A 137 6.20 0.78 -3.07
N ASP A 138 6.14 -0.05 -2.02
CA ASP A 138 4.89 -0.72 -1.65
C ASP A 138 3.86 0.28 -1.09
N LEU A 139 4.27 1.30 -0.32
CA LEU A 139 3.38 2.39 0.08
C LEU A 139 2.72 3.08 -1.13
N LEU A 140 3.46 3.34 -2.21
CA LEU A 140 2.89 3.92 -3.43
C LEU A 140 1.86 3.01 -4.08
N VAL A 141 2.11 1.69 -4.11
CA VAL A 141 1.13 0.72 -4.61
C VAL A 141 -0.15 0.74 -3.76
N GLN A 142 -0.01 0.83 -2.44
CA GLN A 142 -1.17 0.92 -1.53
C GLN A 142 -1.97 2.22 -1.75
N ASP A 143 -1.30 3.34 -2.01
CA ASP A 143 -1.95 4.62 -2.31
C ASP A 143 -2.64 4.63 -3.70
N TYR A 144 -2.12 3.85 -4.66
CA TYR A 144 -2.80 3.61 -5.93
C TYR A 144 -4.04 2.71 -5.77
N LEU A 145 -3.92 1.61 -5.01
CA LEU A 145 -5.04 0.74 -4.64
C LEU A 145 -6.17 1.51 -3.94
N LEU A 146 -5.82 2.43 -3.04
CA LEU A 146 -6.78 3.30 -2.37
C LEU A 146 -7.60 4.12 -3.36
N LYS A 147 -6.97 4.64 -4.43
CA LYS A 147 -7.66 5.41 -5.47
C LYS A 147 -8.56 4.54 -6.32
N GLN A 148 -8.10 3.35 -6.70
CA GLN A 148 -8.92 2.41 -7.46
C GLN A 148 -10.14 1.94 -6.67
N LEU A 149 -9.95 1.59 -5.40
CA LEU A 149 -11.05 1.22 -4.52
C LEU A 149 -12.03 2.38 -4.36
N THR A 150 -11.55 3.58 -4.03
CA THR A 150 -12.42 4.75 -3.86
C THR A 150 -13.23 5.02 -5.12
N SER A 151 -12.59 4.97 -6.30
CA SER A 151 -13.25 5.15 -7.60
C SER A 151 -14.29 4.06 -7.87
N THR A 152 -13.99 2.82 -7.47
CA THR A 152 -14.94 1.70 -7.59
C THR A 152 -16.14 1.92 -6.69
N LEU A 153 -15.94 2.29 -5.42
CA LEU A 153 -17.04 2.47 -4.44
C LEU A 153 -18.01 3.60 -4.81
N ILE A 154 -17.58 4.60 -5.59
CA ILE A 154 -18.43 5.70 -6.08
C ILE A 154 -18.89 5.51 -7.53
N TYR A 155 -18.64 4.35 -8.14
CA TYR A 155 -19.00 4.11 -9.52
C TYR A 155 -20.54 3.99 -9.67
N PRO A 156 -21.20 4.81 -10.51
CA PRO A 156 -22.67 4.93 -10.49
C PRO A 156 -23.48 3.66 -10.72
N GLU A 157 -22.88 2.63 -11.35
CA GLU A 157 -23.58 1.41 -11.73
C GLU A 157 -23.50 0.29 -10.68
N ASN A 158 -22.82 0.53 -9.55
CA ASN A 158 -22.86 -0.40 -8.42
C ASN A 158 -23.74 0.13 -7.30
N ASP A 159 -24.24 -0.78 -6.45
CA ASP A 159 -25.23 -0.47 -5.42
C ASP A 159 -24.80 0.71 -4.52
N LEU A 160 -23.54 0.71 -4.06
CA LEU A 160 -23.03 1.74 -3.16
C LEU A 160 -22.83 3.09 -3.86
N GLY A 161 -22.35 3.06 -5.11
CA GLY A 161 -22.15 4.24 -5.93
C GLY A 161 -23.47 4.85 -6.38
N GLU A 162 -24.46 4.03 -6.74
CA GLU A 162 -25.83 4.50 -7.00
C GLU A 162 -26.37 5.26 -5.78
N GLU A 163 -26.25 4.68 -4.58
CA GLU A 163 -26.67 5.33 -3.34
C GLU A 163 -25.89 6.64 -3.08
N PHE A 164 -24.58 6.64 -3.32
CA PHE A 164 -23.73 7.83 -3.20
C PHE A 164 -24.24 8.97 -4.09
N TRP A 165 -24.48 8.71 -5.37
CA TRP A 165 -24.96 9.71 -6.32
C TRP A 165 -26.39 10.15 -6.02
N GLN A 166 -27.28 9.22 -5.66
CA GLN A 166 -28.64 9.56 -5.25
C GLN A 166 -28.64 10.54 -4.05
N ARG A 167 -27.87 10.26 -3.00
CA ARG A 167 -27.76 11.15 -1.82
C ARG A 167 -27.23 12.53 -2.19
N ILE A 168 -26.25 12.60 -3.09
CA ILE A 168 -25.71 13.86 -3.59
C ILE A 168 -26.79 14.66 -4.33
N TYR A 169 -27.48 14.04 -5.30
CA TYR A 169 -28.50 14.74 -6.07
C TYR A 169 -29.70 15.17 -5.22
N THR A 170 -30.13 14.34 -4.27
CA THR A 170 -31.19 14.70 -3.31
C THR A 170 -30.80 15.94 -2.50
N LYS A 171 -29.61 15.93 -1.88
CA LYS A 171 -29.17 17.07 -1.07
C LYS A 171 -28.92 18.33 -1.92
N ALA A 172 -28.43 18.18 -3.14
CA ALA A 172 -28.26 19.28 -4.07
C ALA A 172 -29.60 19.93 -4.44
N HIS A 173 -30.62 19.12 -4.70
CA HIS A 173 -31.96 19.61 -4.99
C HIS A 173 -32.58 20.32 -3.78
N GLU A 174 -32.44 19.76 -2.58
CA GLU A 174 -32.95 20.36 -1.34
C GLU A 174 -32.29 21.71 -1.02
N GLN A 175 -30.97 21.83 -1.22
CA GLN A 175 -30.22 23.02 -0.83
C GLN A 175 -30.18 24.10 -1.92
N TYR A 176 -30.19 23.71 -3.21
CA TYR A 176 -29.97 24.65 -4.32
C TYR A 176 -31.06 24.60 -5.41
N GLY A 177 -32.02 23.68 -5.31
CA GLY A 177 -33.12 23.56 -6.29
C GLY A 177 -32.69 23.08 -7.67
N VAL A 178 -31.47 22.55 -7.82
CA VAL A 178 -30.91 22.10 -9.10
C VAL A 178 -30.83 20.57 -9.17
N SER A 179 -31.05 20.04 -10.38
CA SER A 179 -31.06 18.58 -10.64
C SER A 179 -29.74 18.04 -11.16
N GLU A 180 -28.89 18.91 -11.72
CA GLU A 180 -27.60 18.55 -12.31
C GLU A 180 -26.56 19.59 -11.92
N LEU A 181 -25.43 19.11 -11.39
CA LEU A 181 -24.32 19.94 -10.96
C LEU A 181 -23.01 19.39 -11.55
N PRO A 182 -22.09 20.24 -11.99
CA PRO A 182 -20.71 19.85 -12.25
C PRO A 182 -20.02 19.65 -10.90
N ILE A 183 -20.18 18.46 -10.31
CA ILE A 183 -19.58 18.14 -9.01
C ILE A 183 -18.14 17.70 -9.23
N ALA A 184 -17.19 18.41 -8.62
CA ALA A 184 -15.83 17.92 -8.48
C ALA A 184 -15.85 16.72 -7.52
N THR A 185 -15.93 15.50 -8.06
CA THR A 185 -15.98 14.27 -7.25
C THR A 185 -14.62 13.84 -6.73
N PHE A 186 -13.53 14.49 -7.14
CA PHE A 186 -12.20 14.17 -6.64
C PHE A 186 -12.03 14.66 -5.20
N ASN A 187 -12.26 13.76 -4.26
CA ASN A 187 -11.96 13.96 -2.85
C ASN A 187 -10.73 13.14 -2.50
N LYS A 188 -9.67 13.81 -2.06
CA LYS A 188 -8.46 13.13 -1.62
C LYS A 188 -8.73 12.41 -0.29
N VAL A 189 -8.36 11.13 -0.26
CA VAL A 189 -8.52 10.22 0.87
C VAL A 189 -7.13 9.90 1.43
N TRP A 190 -6.99 9.99 2.75
CA TRP A 190 -5.77 9.72 3.49
C TRP A 190 -5.95 8.49 4.38
N VAL A 191 -4.88 7.71 4.55
CA VAL A 191 -4.79 6.63 5.53
C VAL A 191 -3.66 6.94 6.50
N LEU A 192 -3.96 6.96 7.80
CA LEU A 192 -3.01 7.30 8.85
C LEU A 192 -3.05 6.28 9.99
N PRO A 193 -1.99 6.14 10.79
CA PRO A 193 -2.07 5.46 12.07
C PRO A 193 -3.09 6.14 12.99
N GLU A 194 -4.06 5.38 13.50
CA GLU A 194 -5.01 5.85 14.52
C GLU A 194 -4.50 5.54 15.92
N LYS A 195 -4.13 4.28 16.13
CA LYS A 195 -3.79 3.73 17.44
C LYS A 195 -2.74 2.64 17.27
N ALA A 196 -1.76 2.64 18.17
CA ALA A 196 -0.81 1.54 18.36
C ALA A 196 -0.63 1.35 19.86
N VAL A 197 -0.89 0.15 20.37
CA VAL A 197 -0.70 -0.22 21.77
C VAL A 197 0.46 -1.20 21.84
N ILE A 198 1.51 -0.82 22.57
CA ILE A 198 2.72 -1.62 22.75
C ILE A 198 2.72 -2.13 24.19
N ALA A 199 2.91 -3.42 24.38
CA ALA A 199 3.20 -4.04 25.66
C ALA A 199 4.71 -4.27 25.78
N GLU A 200 5.27 -3.93 26.93
CA GLU A 200 6.69 -4.12 27.22
C GLU A 200 6.82 -5.11 28.38
N HIS A 201 7.71 -6.09 28.23
CA HIS A 201 8.02 -7.05 29.28
C HIS A 201 9.51 -7.41 29.23
N ASP A 202 10.25 -7.05 30.28
CA ASP A 202 11.70 -7.22 30.39
C ASP A 202 12.48 -6.64 29.19
N LEU A 203 12.96 -7.50 28.30
CA LEU A 203 13.70 -7.17 27.07
C LEU A 203 12.88 -7.41 25.81
N SER A 204 11.56 -7.53 25.95
CA SER A 204 10.63 -7.78 24.85
C SER A 204 9.60 -6.67 24.71
N VAL A 205 9.26 -6.36 23.46
CA VAL A 205 8.19 -5.45 23.09
C VAL A 205 7.23 -6.17 22.14
N GLU A 206 5.93 -5.97 22.34
CA GLU A 206 4.87 -6.56 21.51
C GLU A 206 3.82 -5.52 21.12
N ILE A 207 3.42 -5.52 19.85
CA ILE A 207 2.30 -4.75 19.32
C ILE A 207 1.01 -5.51 19.66
N VAL A 208 0.28 -5.03 20.65
CA VAL A 208 -0.99 -5.61 21.11
C VAL A 208 -2.14 -5.23 20.18
N GLU A 209 -2.20 -3.97 19.79
CA GLU A 209 -3.27 -3.42 18.96
C GLU A 209 -2.68 -2.41 17.98
N SER A 210 -3.15 -2.43 16.74
CA SER A 210 -2.84 -1.43 15.71
C SER A 210 -4.09 -1.19 14.88
N ARG A 211 -4.37 0.08 14.58
CA ARG A 211 -5.52 0.47 13.75
C ARG A 211 -5.16 1.66 12.87
N LEU A 212 -5.65 1.61 11.64
CA LEU A 212 -5.52 2.68 10.66
C LEU A 212 -6.82 3.48 10.55
N LYS A 213 -6.70 4.80 10.49
CA LYS A 213 -7.79 5.75 10.25
C LYS A 213 -7.83 6.14 8.79
N VAL A 214 -9.03 6.21 8.22
CA VAL A 214 -9.25 6.83 6.92
C VAL A 214 -9.88 8.21 7.11
N MET A 215 -9.35 9.22 6.43
CA MET A 215 -9.81 10.60 6.53
C MET A 215 -9.90 11.26 5.16
N LEU A 216 -10.85 12.18 5.00
CA LEU A 216 -10.87 13.08 3.84
C LEU A 216 -9.84 14.19 4.03
N ASP A 217 -9.41 14.78 2.92
CA ASP A 217 -8.40 15.85 2.93
C ASP A 217 -8.75 17.03 3.84
N ARG A 218 -10.02 17.46 3.83
CA ARG A 218 -10.49 18.53 4.71
C ARG A 218 -10.34 18.18 6.19
N ASP A 219 -10.69 16.96 6.56
CA ASP A 219 -10.59 16.50 7.95
C ASP A 219 -9.11 16.37 8.36
N TYR A 220 -8.27 15.92 7.44
CA TYR A 220 -6.82 15.84 7.65
C TYR A 220 -6.15 17.22 7.80
N VAL A 221 -6.50 18.17 6.95
CA VAL A 221 -6.01 19.56 7.03
C VAL A 221 -6.51 20.23 8.31
N ALA A 222 -7.78 20.06 8.67
CA ALA A 222 -8.33 20.58 9.93
C ALA A 222 -7.61 19.98 11.15
N MET A 223 -7.31 18.68 11.12
CA MET A 223 -6.55 18.01 12.18
C MET A 223 -5.13 18.55 12.31
N GLN A 224 -4.44 18.84 11.19
CA GLN A 224 -3.12 19.49 11.22
C GLN A 224 -3.20 20.96 11.67
N ALA A 225 -4.25 21.68 11.27
CA ALA A 225 -4.49 23.08 11.61
C ALA A 225 -4.90 23.28 13.08
N ASN A 226 -5.34 22.25 13.80
CA ASN A 226 -5.55 22.33 15.26
C ASN A 226 -4.26 22.61 16.07
N GLY A 227 -3.11 22.79 15.43
CA GLY A 227 -1.89 23.41 16.01
C GLY A 227 -1.65 24.89 15.65
N LYS A 228 -2.35 25.45 14.65
CA LYS A 228 -2.30 26.87 14.25
C LYS A 228 -3.61 27.25 13.55
N ASN A 229 -4.38 28.17 14.14
CA ASN A 229 -5.50 28.82 13.48
C ASN A 229 -5.04 29.39 12.14
N THR A 230 -5.46 28.77 11.04
CA THR A 230 -5.46 29.39 9.73
C THR A 230 -6.87 29.33 9.20
N ASP A 231 -7.49 30.50 9.18
CA ASP A 231 -8.67 30.80 8.39
C ASP A 231 -8.33 30.48 6.92
N GLY A 232 -8.81 29.33 6.45
CA GLY A 232 -8.69 28.88 5.07
C GLY A 232 -10.03 29.08 4.38
N GLU A 233 -9.99 29.84 3.30
CA GLU A 233 -11.12 30.39 2.55
C GLU A 233 -12.21 29.37 2.19
N ALA A 234 -13.45 29.86 2.23
CA ALA A 234 -14.65 29.16 1.82
C ALA A 234 -14.61 28.90 0.30
N ASP A 235 -14.08 27.75 -0.09
CA ASP A 235 -14.23 27.24 -1.45
C ASP A 235 -15.41 26.27 -1.54
N GLU A 236 -16.35 26.67 -2.39
CA GLU A 236 -17.61 26.09 -2.84
C GLU A 236 -18.39 25.14 -1.90
N ASP A 237 -19.54 25.64 -1.48
CA ASP A 237 -20.62 25.03 -0.71
C ASP A 237 -21.09 23.65 -1.25
N LEU A 238 -20.75 23.33 -2.52
CA LEU A 238 -20.98 22.05 -3.19
C LEU A 238 -19.94 20.96 -2.86
N ASN A 239 -18.68 21.33 -2.65
CA ASN A 239 -17.63 20.38 -2.21
C ASN A 239 -17.85 19.94 -0.75
N LEU A 240 -18.54 20.75 0.06
CA LEU A 240 -19.02 20.34 1.39
C LEU A 240 -20.04 19.20 1.30
N LEU A 241 -20.90 19.24 0.28
CA LEU A 241 -21.94 18.23 0.10
C LEU A 241 -21.36 16.87 -0.24
N SER A 242 -20.50 16.83 -1.27
CA SER A 242 -19.83 15.60 -1.72
C SER A 242 -18.97 15.00 -0.61
N SER A 243 -18.16 15.82 0.06
CA SER A 243 -17.34 15.37 1.19
C SER A 243 -18.16 14.82 2.37
N THR A 244 -19.34 15.38 2.65
CA THR A 244 -20.23 14.86 3.70
C THR A 244 -20.77 13.48 3.34
N VAL A 245 -21.28 13.29 2.12
CA VAL A 245 -21.79 11.98 1.68
C VAL A 245 -20.66 10.95 1.63
N LEU A 246 -19.46 11.35 1.18
CA LEU A 246 -18.29 10.47 1.13
C LEU A 246 -17.85 10.05 2.53
N ARG A 247 -17.85 11.00 3.49
CA ARG A 247 -17.54 10.72 4.90
C ARG A 247 -18.50 9.72 5.52
N ASP A 248 -19.79 9.84 5.25
CA ASP A 248 -20.81 9.03 5.91
C ASP A 248 -20.97 7.64 5.28
N LEU A 249 -20.76 7.52 3.95
CA LEU A 249 -21.06 6.31 3.20
C LEU A 249 -19.81 5.55 2.75
N ILE A 250 -18.79 6.25 2.25
CA ILE A 250 -17.65 5.63 1.55
C ILE A 250 -16.45 5.42 2.48
N VAL A 251 -16.12 6.41 3.31
CA VAL A 251 -15.00 6.32 4.27
C VAL A 251 -15.11 5.09 5.19
N PRO A 252 -16.28 4.72 5.75
CA PRO A 252 -16.39 3.52 6.59
C PRO A 252 -16.05 2.23 5.86
N GLU A 253 -16.45 2.10 4.58
CA GLU A 253 -16.16 0.92 3.77
C GLU A 253 -14.67 0.85 3.40
N ILE A 254 -14.04 1.99 3.10
CA ILE A 254 -12.59 2.07 2.90
C ILE A 254 -11.84 1.73 4.19
N GLU A 255 -12.25 2.27 5.34
CA GLU A 255 -11.59 1.99 6.63
C GLU A 255 -11.69 0.52 7.00
N LYS A 256 -12.84 -0.12 6.73
CA LYS A 256 -13.04 -1.55 6.91
C LYS A 256 -12.09 -2.36 6.02
N GLU A 257 -11.98 -2.00 4.74
CA GLU A 257 -11.10 -2.67 3.76
C GLU A 257 -9.61 -2.48 4.10
N VAL A 258 -9.21 -1.28 4.51
CA VAL A 258 -7.84 -0.97 4.96
C VAL A 258 -7.44 -1.79 6.18
N ASN A 259 -8.34 -1.95 7.16
CA ASN A 259 -8.03 -2.67 8.40
C ASN A 259 -8.21 -4.19 8.30
N ASN A 260 -9.04 -4.70 7.39
CA ASN A 260 -9.40 -6.13 7.38
C ASN A 260 -9.23 -6.82 6.02
N GLY A 261 -9.30 -6.09 4.91
CA GLY A 261 -9.31 -6.65 3.56
C GLY A 261 -7.93 -7.11 3.08
N GLU A 262 -7.90 -8.15 2.25
CA GLU A 262 -6.73 -8.67 1.56
C GLU A 262 -6.01 -7.63 0.70
N ASN A 263 -6.72 -6.68 0.09
CA ASN A 263 -6.09 -5.66 -0.77
C ASN A 263 -5.06 -4.80 -0.02
N PHE A 264 -5.32 -4.48 1.26
CA PHE A 264 -4.43 -3.65 2.10
C PHE A 264 -3.58 -4.46 3.08
N ALA A 265 -3.41 -5.75 2.82
CA ALA A 265 -2.54 -6.63 3.61
C ALA A 265 -1.12 -6.06 3.75
N ALA A 266 -0.52 -5.61 2.64
CA ALA A 266 0.82 -5.03 2.64
C ALA A 266 0.87 -3.69 3.40
N LEU A 267 -0.19 -2.88 3.37
CA LEU A 267 -0.25 -1.66 4.17
C LEU A 267 -0.17 -1.97 5.67
N ARG A 268 -0.94 -2.96 6.13
CA ARG A 268 -0.89 -3.40 7.54
C ARG A 268 0.47 -3.98 7.91
N GLN A 269 1.12 -4.70 7.00
CA GLN A 269 2.51 -5.16 7.18
C GLN A 269 3.49 -4.02 7.38
N ILE A 270 3.38 -2.97 6.57
CA ILE A 270 4.24 -1.78 6.68
C ILE A 270 4.05 -1.10 8.04
N TYR A 271 2.81 -0.90 8.50
CA TYR A 271 2.55 -0.23 9.78
C TYR A 271 2.81 -1.09 11.03
N HIS A 272 2.96 -2.41 10.86
CA HIS A 272 3.39 -3.31 11.93
C HIS A 272 4.92 -3.49 11.99
N SER A 273 5.63 -3.05 10.96
CA SER A 273 7.09 -3.13 10.88
C SER A 273 7.71 -1.81 11.29
#